data_AF-A0AAP3DJI2-F1
#
_entry.id   AF-A0AAP3DJI2-F1
#
_cell.length_a   1.000
_cell.length_b   1.000
_cell.length_c   1.000
_cell.angle_alpha   90.00
_cell.angle_beta   90.00
_cell.angle_gamma   90.00
#
_symmetry.space_group_name_H-M   'P 1'
#
loop_
_entity.id
_entity.type
_entity.pdbx_description
1 polymer ?
#
loop_
_entity_poly.entity_id
_entity_poly.type
_entity_poly.pdbx_seq_one_letter_code
_entity_poly.pdbx_strand_id
1 'polypeptide(L)'
;MPLILDFLNLLMYVPFLKPDEEQITKNIKKIKKRNWYKVLLENDEYRKLIIYNKDVRTVIGRFKTEKLNQQNYQMKCQRKLEAILNKKM
;
A
#
# COMPACT_ATOMS: atom_id res chain seq x y z
N MET A 1 -27.51 -26.79 18.54
CA MET A 1 -26.20 -26.52 17.91
C MET A 1 -26.19 -25.10 17.39
N PRO A 2 -25.46 -24.16 18.02
CA PRO A 2 -25.45 -22.77 17.56
C PRO A 2 -24.33 -22.56 16.53
N LEU A 3 -24.30 -23.34 15.44
CA LEU A 3 -23.28 -23.15 14.41
C LEU A 3 -23.36 -21.75 13.76
N ILE A 4 -24.54 -21.13 13.77
CA ILE A 4 -24.80 -19.83 13.14
C ILE A 4 -24.20 -18.66 13.93
N LEU A 5 -24.11 -18.77 15.27
CA LEU A 5 -23.60 -17.70 16.12
C LEU A 5 -22.07 -17.53 15.97
N ASP A 6 -21.37 -18.64 15.72
CA ASP A 6 -19.91 -18.66 15.54
C ASP A 6 -19.48 -17.98 14.22
N PHE A 7 -20.28 -18.10 13.14
CA PHE A 7 -19.98 -17.42 11.87
C PHE A 7 -20.17 -15.89 11.94
N LEU A 8 -21.09 -15.39 12.76
CA LEU A 8 -21.29 -13.96 12.99
C LEU A 8 -20.09 -13.32 13.71
N ASN A 9 -19.48 -14.04 14.65
CA ASN A 9 -18.23 -13.62 15.30
C ASN A 9 -17.02 -13.66 14.36
N LEU A 10 -16.99 -14.61 13.40
CA LEU A 10 -15.93 -14.67 12.40
C LEU A 10 -16.02 -13.50 11.40
N LEU A 11 -17.22 -13.03 11.07
CA LEU A 11 -17.44 -11.85 10.21
C LEU A 11 -17.03 -10.53 10.90
N MET A 12 -17.08 -10.44 12.23
CA MET A 12 -16.49 -9.33 12.99
C MET A 12 -14.95 -9.30 12.94
N TYR A 13 -14.30 -10.44 12.64
CA TYR A 13 -12.87 -10.53 12.35
C TYR A 13 -12.50 -10.15 10.90
N VAL A 14 -13.46 -9.70 10.09
CA VAL A 14 -13.24 -9.23 8.71
C VAL A 14 -13.27 -7.69 8.60
N PRO A 15 -12.56 -6.88 9.43
CA PRO A 15 -12.32 -5.52 9.01
C PRO A 15 -11.22 -5.61 7.95
N PHE A 16 -11.51 -5.25 6.71
CA PHE A 16 -10.80 -4.17 6.01
C PHE A 16 -9.44 -3.75 6.61
N LEU A 17 -8.45 -4.66 6.70
CA LEU A 17 -7.14 -4.42 7.30
C LEU A 17 -6.45 -3.31 6.50
N LYS A 18 -6.63 -2.06 6.95
CA LYS A 18 -5.74 -0.99 6.58
C LYS A 18 -4.35 -1.50 6.98
N PRO A 19 -3.39 -1.53 6.05
CA PRO A 19 -2.03 -1.93 6.40
C PRO A 19 -1.59 -1.13 7.61
N ASP A 20 -1.10 -1.80 8.63
CA ASP A 20 -0.50 -1.11 9.77
C ASP A 20 0.81 -0.44 9.34
N GLU A 21 1.34 0.42 10.22
CA GLU A 21 2.55 1.18 9.94
C GLU A 21 3.80 0.29 9.79
N GLU A 22 3.82 -0.89 10.42
CA GLU A 22 4.90 -1.86 10.25
C GLU A 22 4.92 -2.43 8.83
N GLN A 23 3.76 -2.86 8.33
CA GLN A 23 3.56 -3.40 7.00
C GLN A 23 3.85 -2.34 5.93
N ILE A 24 3.41 -1.09 6.14
CA ILE A 24 3.73 0.05 5.26
C ILE A 24 5.24 0.26 5.21
N THR A 25 5.90 0.34 6.37
CA THR A 25 7.35 0.55 6.46
C THR A 25 8.13 -0.60 5.81
N LYS A 26 7.71 -1.85 6.04
CA LYS A 26 8.27 -3.04 5.38
C LYS A 26 8.12 -2.97 3.86
N ASN A 27 6.97 -2.51 3.38
CA ASN A 27 6.74 -2.36 1.95
C ASN A 27 7.62 -1.26 1.33
N ILE A 28 7.70 -0.09 1.98
CA ILE A 28 8.59 1.00 1.56
C ILE A 28 10.04 0.51 1.47
N LYS A 29 10.53 -0.25 2.46
CA LYS A 29 11.89 -0.83 2.44
C LYS A 29 12.16 -1.72 1.23
N LYS A 30 11.14 -2.40 0.71
CA LYS A 30 11.25 -3.25 -0.49
C LYS A 30 11.13 -2.44 -1.78
N ILE A 31 10.19 -1.49 -1.84
CA ILE A 31 9.91 -0.70 -3.04
C ILE A 31 11.00 0.36 -3.29
N LYS A 32 11.64 0.90 -2.25
CA LYS A 32 12.72 1.92 -2.37
C LYS A 32 13.90 1.49 -3.25
N LYS A 33 14.07 0.20 -3.47
CA LYS A 33 15.11 -0.37 -4.34
C LYS A 33 14.81 -0.17 -5.83
N ARG A 34 13.56 0.16 -6.20
CA ARG A 34 13.11 0.29 -7.58
C ARG A 34 13.34 1.71 -8.09
N ASN A 35 13.83 1.84 -9.32
CA ASN A 35 14.15 3.16 -9.92
C ASN A 35 12.93 4.08 -10.01
N TRP A 36 11.77 3.57 -10.45
CA TRP A 36 10.55 4.38 -10.53
C TRP A 36 10.13 5.00 -9.19
N TYR A 37 10.40 4.32 -8.07
CA TYR A 37 10.10 4.86 -6.75
C TYR A 37 11.09 5.96 -6.34
N LYS A 38 12.36 5.84 -6.73
CA LYS A 38 13.37 6.89 -6.51
C LYS A 38 13.00 8.17 -7.25
N VAL A 39 12.57 8.05 -8.51
CA VAL A 39 12.09 9.18 -9.32
C VAL A 39 10.90 9.89 -8.65
N LEU A 40 9.94 9.14 -8.08
CA LEU A 40 8.84 9.75 -7.33
C LEU A 40 9.32 10.53 -6.10
N LEU A 41 10.40 10.10 -5.45
CA LEU A 41 10.95 10.79 -4.29
C LEU A 41 11.75 12.05 -4.65
N GLU A 42 12.11 12.28 -5.91
CA GLU A 42 12.78 13.51 -6.35
C GLU A 42 11.84 14.72 -6.28
N ASN A 43 10.53 14.50 -6.37
CA ASN A 43 9.52 15.53 -6.16
C ASN A 43 9.21 15.70 -4.66
N ASP A 44 9.40 16.91 -4.14
CA ASP A 44 9.23 17.21 -2.72
C ASP A 44 7.77 17.06 -2.23
N GLU A 45 6.79 17.42 -3.05
CA GLU A 45 5.36 17.25 -2.71
C GLU A 45 4.98 15.76 -2.66
N TYR A 46 5.45 14.97 -3.63
CA TYR A 46 5.27 13.51 -3.56
C TYR A 46 5.95 12.90 -2.35
N ARG A 47 7.13 13.38 -1.97
CA ARG A 47 7.82 12.93 -0.77
C ARG A 47 6.99 13.20 0.49
N LYS A 48 6.45 14.43 0.64
CA LYS A 48 5.56 14.77 1.75
C LYS A 48 4.32 13.88 1.79
N LEU A 49 3.68 13.65 0.65
CA LEU A 49 2.52 12.79 0.55
C LEU A 49 2.84 11.33 0.92
N ILE A 50 3.96 10.78 0.47
CA ILE A 50 4.42 9.43 0.83
C ILE A 50 4.69 9.32 2.34
N ILE A 51 5.24 10.37 2.96
CA ILE A 51 5.58 10.35 4.38
C ILE A 51 4.32 10.52 5.26
N TYR A 52 3.44 11.46 4.94
CA TYR A 52 2.39 11.92 5.86
C TYR A 52 0.95 11.62 5.40
N ASN A 53 0.70 11.43 4.11
CA ASN A 53 -0.66 11.25 3.62
C ASN A 53 -1.15 9.81 3.85
N LYS A 54 -2.15 9.66 4.72
CA LYS A 54 -2.73 8.37 5.11
C LYS A 54 -3.22 7.52 3.92
N ASP A 55 -3.81 8.13 2.90
CA ASP A 55 -4.34 7.40 1.74
C ASP A 55 -3.20 6.86 0.87
N VAL A 56 -2.17 7.67 0.62
CA VAL A 56 -0.97 7.28 -0.11
C VAL A 56 -0.24 6.14 0.62
N ARG A 57 -0.04 6.28 1.94
CA ARG A 57 0.56 5.23 2.78
C ARG A 57 -0.24 3.93 2.77
N THR A 58 -1.57 4.03 2.85
CA THR A 58 -2.48 2.87 2.76
C THR A 58 -2.34 2.16 1.41
N VAL A 59 -2.17 2.89 0.30
CA VAL A 59 -1.93 2.29 -1.02
C VAL A 59 -0.62 1.50 -1.02
N ILE A 60 0.47 2.07 -0.49
CA ILE A 60 1.78 1.40 -0.40
C ILE A 60 1.70 0.14 0.46
N GLY A 61 1.03 0.20 1.60
CA GLY A 61 0.86 -0.96 2.48
C GLY A 61 0.09 -2.13 1.85
N ARG A 62 -0.77 -1.86 0.86
CA ARG A 62 -1.54 -2.89 0.13
C ARG A 62 -0.74 -3.58 -0.99
N PHE A 63 0.50 -3.16 -1.24
CA PHE A 63 1.32 -3.80 -2.27
C PHE A 63 1.81 -5.17 -1.81
N LYS A 64 1.61 -6.16 -2.69
CA LYS A 64 2.12 -7.52 -2.57
C LYS A 64 3.58 -7.53 -2.98
N THR A 65 4.45 -7.15 -2.05
CA THR A 65 5.86 -6.89 -2.35
C THR A 65 6.64 -8.12 -2.83
N GLU A 66 6.15 -9.31 -2.52
CA GLU A 66 6.61 -10.60 -3.07
C GLU A 66 6.40 -10.70 -4.59
N LYS A 67 5.43 -9.98 -5.16
CA LYS A 67 5.14 -9.94 -6.59
C LYS A 67 5.90 -8.85 -7.35
N LEU A 68 6.69 -8.02 -6.68
CA LEU A 68 7.38 -6.88 -7.31
C LEU A 68 8.44 -7.29 -8.34
N ASN A 69 8.86 -8.55 -8.38
CA ASN A 69 9.75 -9.06 -9.43
C ASN A 69 9.00 -9.31 -10.75
N GLN A 70 7.67 -9.36 -10.73
CA GLN A 70 6.85 -9.47 -11.93
C GLN A 70 6.68 -8.08 -12.54
N GLN A 71 7.19 -7.86 -13.75
CA GLN A 71 7.17 -6.56 -14.43
C GLN A 71 5.76 -5.96 -14.51
N ASN A 72 4.76 -6.77 -14.88
CA ASN A 72 3.35 -6.34 -14.96
C ASN A 72 2.82 -5.86 -13.61
N TYR A 73 3.19 -6.54 -12.53
CA TYR A 73 2.77 -6.15 -11.19
C TYR A 73 3.48 -4.87 -10.73
N GLN A 74 4.77 -4.74 -11.02
CA GLN A 74 5.53 -3.53 -10.73
C GLN A 74 4.92 -2.31 -11.45
N MET A 75 4.62 -2.42 -12.75
CA MET A 75 3.96 -1.34 -13.51
C MET A 75 2.60 -0.98 -12.91
N LYS A 76 1.82 -1.97 -12.47
CA LYS A 76 0.54 -1.74 -11.79
C LYS A 76 0.73 -0.96 -10.48
N CYS A 77 1.72 -1.31 -9.66
CA CYS A 77 2.04 -0.59 -8.43
C CYS A 77 2.47 0.85 -8.70
N GLN A 78 3.34 1.06 -9.69
CA GLN A 78 3.79 2.38 -10.09
C GLN A 78 2.61 3.27 -10.50
N ARG A 79 1.80 2.83 -11.48
CA ARG A 79 0.63 3.58 -11.96
C ARG A 79 -0.35 3.91 -10.83
N LYS A 80 -0.56 2.97 -9.91
CA LYS A 80 -1.47 3.16 -8.78
C LYS A 80 -0.92 4.19 -7.79
N LEU A 81 0.38 4.18 -7.53
CA LEU A 81 1.00 5.16 -6.63
C LEU A 81 1.01 6.55 -7.27
N GLU A 82 1.40 6.67 -8.54
CA GLU A 82 1.33 7.92 -9.30
C GLU A 82 -0.09 8.50 -9.34
N ALA A 83 -1.11 7.68 -9.59
CA ALA A 83 -2.50 8.13 -9.63
C ALA A 83 -2.98 8.72 -8.29
N ILE A 84 -2.63 8.10 -7.16
CA ILE A 84 -3.03 8.64 -5.85
C ILE A 84 -2.21 9.88 -5.47
N LEU A 85 -0.93 9.94 -5.87
CA LEU A 85 -0.10 11.14 -5.66
C LEU A 85 -0.65 12.33 -6.43
N ASN A 86 -0.95 12.15 -7.72
CA ASN A 86 -1.57 13.18 -8.57
C ASN A 86 -2.94 13.63 -8.05
N LYS A 87 -3.72 12.73 -7.44
CA LYS A 87 -5.02 13.06 -6.84
C LYS A 87 -4.89 13.89 -5.54
N LYS A 88 -3.73 13.87 -4.89
CA LYS A 88 -3.49 14.48 -3.56
C LYS A 88 -2.57 15.69 -3.61
N MET A 89 -1.98 15.99 -4.78
CA MET A 89 -1.48 17.32 -5.10
C MET A 89 -2.65 18.27 -5.28
#